data_AF-A0A7Z9E4M8-F1
#
_entry.id   AF-A0A7Z9E4M8-F1
#
_cell.length_a   1.000
_cell.length_b   1.000
_cell.length_c   1.000
_cell.angle_alpha   90.00
_cell.angle_beta   90.00
_cell.angle_gamma   90.00
#
_symmetry.space_group_name_H-M   'P 1'
#
loop_
_entity.id
_entity.type
_entity.pdbx_description
1 polymer ?
#
loop_
_entity_poly.entity_id
_entity_poly.type
_entity_poly.pdbx_seq_one_letter_code
_entity_poly.pdbx_strand_id
1 'polypeptide(L)'
;MEINIDSTILSVKSEKPFLTSSELQQFMEWLQSNETVLEAAKYLGDYEKLIIQNTIQSLKQSHPDLFLTSQREEKITGDISFYLHLIRDSLVLSDKTALDEALKPNILDTLSLSPNCLIESLNVIKNNIFLKENAKQEILEYIDYAIQKIIEKDKSKNLEDENDQVPFWKKIIEIGTTVSQAEWEKLPKDFSKNFEHYLYGVAKDS
;
A
#
# COMPACT_ATOMS: atom_id res chain seq x y z
N MET A 1 8.53 1.47 19.57
CA MET A 1 8.16 2.40 20.65
C MET A 1 7.15 3.34 20.01
N GLU A 2 5.86 2.99 20.07
CA GLU A 2 4.79 3.87 19.57
C GLU A 2 4.84 5.16 20.37
N ILE A 3 4.93 6.29 19.67
CA ILE A 3 4.97 7.61 20.28
C ILE A 3 3.56 7.92 20.73
N ASN A 4 3.26 7.52 21.95
CA ASN A 4 1.90 7.50 22.44
C ASN A 4 1.57 8.83 23.12
N ILE A 5 1.78 9.95 22.42
CA ILE A 5 1.26 11.27 22.81
C ILE A 5 -0.25 11.15 23.06
N ASP A 6 -0.94 10.33 22.25
CA ASP A 6 -2.35 10.02 22.44
C ASP A 6 -2.62 9.30 23.77
N SER A 7 -1.84 8.31 24.21
CA SER A 7 -2.03 7.68 25.53
C SER A 7 -1.70 8.62 26.68
N THR A 8 -0.69 9.47 26.52
CA THR A 8 -0.32 10.46 27.53
C THR A 8 -1.42 11.51 27.65
N ILE A 9 -2.00 11.96 26.54
CA ILE A 9 -3.15 12.87 26.53
C ILE A 9 -4.42 12.17 27.02
N LEU A 10 -4.65 10.90 26.68
CA LEU A 10 -5.83 10.13 27.11
C LEU A 10 -5.81 9.88 28.62
N SER A 11 -4.66 9.48 29.17
CA SER A 11 -4.48 9.31 30.62
C SER A 11 -4.60 10.63 31.38
N VAL A 12 -4.07 11.72 30.84
CA VAL A 12 -4.23 13.07 31.41
C VAL A 12 -5.70 13.50 31.35
N LYS A 13 -6.39 13.36 30.21
CA LYS A 13 -7.82 13.73 30.08
C LYS A 13 -8.72 12.98 31.07
N SER A 14 -8.39 11.74 31.42
CA SER A 14 -9.16 10.97 32.40
C SER A 14 -8.88 11.35 33.86
N GLU A 15 -7.72 11.94 34.17
CA GLU A 15 -7.28 12.11 35.56
C GLU A 15 -7.03 13.58 35.98
N LYS A 16 -6.58 14.48 35.11
CA LYS A 16 -6.19 15.87 35.44
C LYS A 16 -6.35 16.86 34.27
N PRO A 17 -6.65 18.15 34.56
CA PRO A 17 -6.86 19.15 33.51
C PRO A 17 -5.59 19.68 32.82
N PHE A 18 -4.39 19.44 33.37
CA PHE A 18 -3.12 19.97 32.85
C PHE A 18 -2.02 18.91 32.83
N LEU A 19 -1.09 19.07 31.87
CA LEU A 19 0.12 18.26 31.75
C LEU A 19 1.04 18.45 32.96
N THR A 20 1.63 17.35 33.44
CA THR A 20 2.60 17.38 34.54
C THR A 20 4.02 17.70 34.04
N SER A 21 4.90 18.14 34.94
CA SER A 21 6.31 18.41 34.61
C SER A 21 7.04 17.18 34.07
N SER A 22 6.63 15.98 34.51
CA SER A 22 7.19 14.71 34.02
C SER A 22 6.80 14.42 32.56
N GLU A 23 5.55 14.71 32.18
CA GLU A 23 5.07 14.50 30.80
C GLU A 23 5.71 15.49 29.84
N LEU A 24 5.87 16.76 30.25
CA LEU A 24 6.61 17.75 29.47
C LEU A 24 8.07 17.33 29.27
N GLN A 25 8.71 16.76 30.28
CA GLN A 25 10.07 16.28 30.17
C GLN A 25 10.19 15.09 29.19
N GLN A 26 9.28 14.11 29.27
CA GLN A 26 9.23 13.00 28.32
C GLN A 26 9.03 13.47 26.87
N PHE A 27 8.18 14.48 26.66
CA PHE A 27 7.98 15.07 25.34
C PHE A 27 9.25 15.77 24.82
N MET A 28 9.97 16.49 25.69
CA MET A 28 11.24 17.14 25.32
C MET A 28 12.34 16.12 25.00
N GLU A 29 12.44 15.04 25.76
CA GLU A 29 13.37 13.93 25.50
C GLU A 29 13.04 13.24 24.18
N TRP A 30 11.75 13.08 23.87
CA TRP A 30 11.29 12.58 22.59
C TRP A 30 11.67 13.52 21.43
N LEU A 31 11.42 14.83 21.55
CA LEU A 31 11.80 15.81 20.52
C LEU A 31 13.31 15.78 20.23
N GLN A 32 14.13 15.71 21.28
CA GLN A 32 15.59 15.61 21.13
C GLN A 32 16.01 14.32 20.44
N SER A 33 15.35 13.21 20.75
CA SER A 33 15.64 11.91 20.14
C SER A 33 15.20 11.80 18.68
N ASN A 34 14.26 12.66 18.24
CA ASN A 34 13.65 12.62 16.90
C ASN A 34 14.01 13.83 16.03
N GLU A 35 15.06 14.58 16.39
CA GLU A 35 15.50 15.79 15.66
C GLU A 35 15.76 15.50 14.17
N THR A 36 16.36 14.36 13.85
CA THR A 36 16.66 13.94 12.47
C THR A 36 15.41 13.70 11.64
N VAL A 37 14.39 13.08 12.24
CA VAL A 37 13.09 12.80 11.60
C VAL A 37 12.34 14.11 11.35
N LEU A 38 12.41 15.07 12.27
CA LEU A 38 11.81 16.39 12.11
C LEU A 38 12.54 17.23 11.06
N GLU A 39 13.88 17.16 10.97
CA GLU A 39 14.67 17.79 9.90
C GLU A 39 14.26 17.23 8.54
N ALA A 40 14.10 15.91 8.43
CA ALA A 40 13.61 15.22 7.24
C ALA A 40 12.18 15.63 6.84
N ALA A 41 11.24 15.60 7.79
CA ALA A 41 9.85 15.98 7.53
C ALA A 41 9.72 17.46 7.14
N LYS A 42 10.51 18.33 7.77
CA LYS A 42 10.57 19.75 7.43
C LYS A 42 11.07 19.97 6.02
N TYR A 43 12.12 19.26 5.59
CA TYR A 43 12.62 19.34 4.22
C TYR A 43 11.55 18.99 3.19
N LEU A 44 10.79 17.90 3.43
CA LEU A 44 9.71 17.51 2.53
C LEU A 44 8.62 18.59 2.43
N GLY A 45 8.33 19.30 3.51
CA GLY A 45 7.39 20.42 3.51
C GLY A 45 7.92 21.68 2.82
N ASP A 46 9.16 22.08 3.12
CA ASP A 46 9.77 23.31 2.60
C ASP A 46 10.04 23.21 1.08
N TYR A 47 10.43 22.02 0.60
CA TYR A 47 10.80 21.77 -0.80
C TYR A 47 9.72 21.04 -1.60
N GLU A 48 8.53 20.84 -1.04
CA GLU A 48 7.43 20.08 -1.64
C GLU A 48 7.18 20.47 -3.11
N LYS A 49 6.97 21.77 -3.35
CA LYS A 49 6.67 22.30 -4.69
C LYS A 49 7.80 22.02 -5.69
N LEU A 50 9.05 22.14 -5.26
CA LEU A 50 10.22 21.91 -6.11
C LEU A 50 10.36 20.42 -6.44
N ILE A 51 10.17 19.55 -5.45
CA ILE A 51 10.22 18.09 -5.60
C ILE A 51 9.17 17.63 -6.62
N ILE A 52 7.93 18.13 -6.48
CA ILE A 52 6.82 17.80 -7.38
C ILE A 52 7.12 18.29 -8.80
N GLN A 53 7.55 19.55 -8.97
CA GLN A 53 7.87 20.12 -10.28
C GLN A 53 8.95 19.32 -11.01
N ASN A 54 10.03 18.95 -10.31
CA ASN A 54 11.11 18.16 -10.88
C ASN A 54 10.63 16.76 -11.28
N THR A 55 9.80 16.14 -10.44
CA THR A 55 9.23 14.82 -10.71
C THR A 55 8.32 14.84 -11.93
N ILE A 56 7.42 15.82 -12.03
CA ILE A 56 6.55 16.02 -13.19
C ILE A 56 7.37 16.26 -14.46
N GLN A 57 8.44 17.05 -14.38
CA GLN A 57 9.32 17.29 -15.52
C GLN A 57 10.00 15.99 -15.99
N SER A 58 10.48 15.16 -15.06
CA SER A 58 11.05 13.84 -15.39
C SER A 58 10.02 12.92 -16.03
N LEU A 59 8.80 12.85 -15.49
CA LEU A 59 7.72 12.03 -16.06
C LEU A 59 7.29 12.52 -17.44
N LYS A 60 7.27 13.83 -17.69
CA LYS A 60 7.00 14.39 -19.02
C LYS A 60 8.02 13.95 -20.07
N GLN A 61 9.27 13.75 -19.65
CA GLN A 61 10.33 13.25 -20.52
C GLN A 61 10.20 11.75 -20.78
N SER A 62 9.89 10.95 -19.76
CA SER A 62 9.73 9.50 -19.89
C SER A 62 8.42 9.07 -20.56
N HIS A 63 7.31 9.75 -20.23
CA HIS A 63 5.93 9.38 -20.61
C HIS A 63 5.13 10.61 -21.06
N PRO A 64 5.46 11.20 -22.22
CA PRO A 64 4.78 12.41 -22.71
C PRO A 64 3.25 12.21 -22.87
N ASP A 65 2.82 10.97 -23.16
CA ASP A 65 1.43 10.58 -23.39
C ASP A 65 0.53 10.75 -22.15
N LEU A 66 1.11 10.83 -20.96
CA LEU A 66 0.36 11.07 -19.72
C LEU A 66 -0.05 12.54 -19.56
N PHE A 67 0.60 13.47 -20.26
CA PHE A 67 0.45 14.92 -20.08
C PHE A 67 -0.27 15.60 -21.25
N LEU A 68 -1.12 14.87 -21.97
CA LEU A 68 -1.85 15.37 -23.15
C LEU A 68 -2.85 16.49 -22.82
N THR A 69 -3.31 16.59 -21.57
CA THR A 69 -4.24 17.64 -21.13
C THR A 69 -3.84 18.22 -19.78
N SER A 70 -4.09 19.52 -19.60
CA SER A 70 -3.80 20.22 -18.33
C SER A 70 -4.55 19.62 -17.15
N GLN A 71 -5.80 19.18 -17.36
CA GLN A 71 -6.60 18.52 -16.31
C GLN A 71 -5.96 17.22 -15.82
N ARG A 72 -5.33 16.44 -16.71
CA ARG A 72 -4.67 15.19 -16.33
C ARG A 72 -3.36 15.47 -15.59
N GLU A 73 -2.62 16.48 -16.02
CA GLU A 73 -1.43 16.95 -15.32
C GLU A 73 -1.74 17.39 -13.88
N GLU A 74 -2.83 18.14 -13.66
CA GLU A 74 -3.27 18.54 -12.31
C GLU A 74 -3.58 17.33 -11.43
N LYS A 75 -4.27 16.31 -11.96
CA LYS A 75 -4.56 15.09 -11.21
C LYS A 75 -3.30 14.31 -10.85
N ILE A 76 -2.40 14.12 -11.81
CA ILE A 76 -1.10 13.45 -11.58
C ILE A 76 -0.29 14.20 -10.51
N THR A 77 -0.29 15.53 -10.57
CA THR A 77 0.34 16.39 -9.57
C THR A 77 -0.29 16.17 -8.19
N GLY A 78 -1.62 16.10 -8.12
CA GLY A 78 -2.36 15.79 -6.90
C GLY A 78 -2.01 14.42 -6.31
N ASP A 79 -1.94 13.39 -7.15
CA ASP A 79 -1.57 12.03 -6.72
C ASP A 79 -0.15 11.98 -6.14
N ILE A 80 0.84 12.62 -6.80
CA ILE A 80 2.22 12.68 -6.28
C ILE A 80 2.26 13.46 -4.97
N SER A 81 1.54 14.58 -4.89
CA SER A 81 1.47 15.41 -3.68
C SER A 81 0.87 14.62 -2.51
N PHE A 82 -0.19 13.86 -2.77
CA PHE A 82 -0.85 13.01 -1.78
C PHE A 82 0.13 11.98 -1.18
N TYR A 83 0.90 11.28 -2.01
CA TYR A 83 1.91 10.33 -1.49
C TYR A 83 3.06 11.01 -0.75
N LEU A 84 3.48 12.20 -1.21
CA LEU A 84 4.52 12.96 -0.54
C LEU A 84 4.07 13.42 0.86
N HIS A 85 2.82 13.85 1.00
CA HIS A 85 2.21 14.17 2.29
C HIS A 85 2.10 12.94 3.18
N LEU A 86 1.63 11.81 2.64
CA LEU A 86 1.57 10.57 3.40
C LEU A 86 2.93 10.14 3.94
N ILE A 87 3.99 10.24 3.14
CA ILE A 87 5.35 9.91 3.57
C ILE A 87 5.79 10.87 4.69
N ARG A 88 5.57 12.18 4.52
CA ARG A 88 5.89 13.19 5.55
C ARG A 88 5.15 12.91 6.86
N ASP A 89 3.86 12.63 6.79
CA ASP A 89 3.03 12.41 7.97
C ASP A 89 3.40 11.08 8.66
N SER A 90 3.71 10.04 7.87
CA SER A 90 4.22 8.75 8.37
C SER A 90 5.58 8.89 9.07
N LEU A 91 6.46 9.75 8.54
CA LEU A 91 7.73 10.09 9.19
C LEU A 91 7.49 10.75 10.55
N VAL A 92 6.63 11.77 10.62
CA VAL A 92 6.35 12.49 11.87
C VAL A 92 5.73 11.58 12.93
N LEU A 93 4.83 10.69 12.52
CA LEU A 93 4.18 9.72 13.42
C LEU A 93 5.08 8.52 13.75
N SER A 94 6.19 8.34 13.03
CA SER A 94 7.04 7.15 13.08
C SER A 94 6.26 5.84 12.89
N ASP A 95 5.20 5.91 12.09
CA ASP A 95 4.29 4.79 11.82
C ASP A 95 3.99 4.72 10.33
N LYS A 96 3.93 3.49 9.81
CA LYS A 96 3.69 3.17 8.39
C LYS A 96 2.24 2.75 8.13
N THR A 97 1.37 2.72 9.14
CA THR A 97 -0.05 2.32 9.01
C THR A 97 -0.81 3.16 7.97
N ALA A 98 -0.65 4.48 8.00
CA ALA A 98 -1.30 5.39 7.05
C ALA A 98 -0.88 5.10 5.60
N LEU A 99 0.39 4.77 5.40
CA LEU A 99 0.93 4.37 4.11
C LEU A 99 0.38 3.00 3.66
N ASP A 100 0.32 2.03 4.56
CA ASP A 100 -0.28 0.72 4.29
C ASP A 100 -1.75 0.81 3.88
N GLU A 101 -2.51 1.70 4.53
CA GLU A 101 -3.90 1.99 4.22
C GLU A 101 -4.06 2.66 2.87
N ALA A 102 -3.29 3.72 2.59
CA ALA A 102 -3.34 4.42 1.31
C ALA A 102 -2.91 3.56 0.12
N LEU A 103 -2.09 2.53 0.36
CA LEU A 103 -1.65 1.59 -0.66
C LEU A 103 -2.65 0.44 -0.88
N LYS A 104 -3.82 0.41 -0.24
CA LYS A 104 -4.85 -0.62 -0.50
C LYS A 104 -5.29 -0.57 -1.98
N PRO A 105 -5.59 -1.72 -2.61
CA PRO A 105 -5.87 -1.81 -4.06
C PRO A 105 -7.03 -0.91 -4.48
N ASN A 106 -8.08 -0.81 -3.66
CA ASN A 106 -9.23 0.06 -3.94
C ASN A 106 -8.86 1.54 -4.09
N ILE A 107 -7.80 1.99 -3.43
CA ILE A 107 -7.33 3.38 -3.51
C ILE A 107 -6.31 3.50 -4.65
N LEU A 108 -5.39 2.55 -4.79
CA LEU A 108 -4.40 2.54 -5.85
C LEU A 108 -5.05 2.55 -7.24
N ASP A 109 -6.16 1.82 -7.42
CA ASP A 109 -6.92 1.77 -8.67
C ASP A 109 -7.71 3.06 -8.97
N THR A 110 -7.84 3.97 -8.00
CA THR A 110 -8.51 5.28 -8.20
C THR A 110 -7.57 6.38 -8.64
N LEU A 111 -6.25 6.12 -8.60
CA LEU A 111 -5.23 7.09 -9.01
C LEU A 111 -5.25 7.33 -10.51
N SER A 112 -4.83 8.52 -10.91
CA SER A 112 -4.60 8.86 -12.32
C SER A 112 -3.27 8.32 -12.85
N LEU A 113 -2.33 8.03 -11.95
CA LEU A 113 -1.05 7.38 -12.23
C LEU A 113 -1.17 5.86 -12.18
N SER A 114 -0.54 5.18 -13.13
CA SER A 114 -0.34 3.73 -13.03
C SER A 114 0.67 3.39 -11.92
N PRO A 115 0.62 2.18 -11.33
CA PRO A 115 1.57 1.77 -10.29
C PRO A 115 3.04 1.93 -10.70
N ASN A 116 3.36 1.61 -11.96
CA ASN A 116 4.72 1.76 -12.49
C ASN A 116 5.17 3.23 -12.57
N CYS A 117 4.28 4.12 -13.01
CA CYS A 117 4.59 5.56 -13.04
C CYS A 117 4.71 6.14 -11.63
N LEU A 118 3.94 5.64 -10.67
CA LEU A 118 4.08 6.03 -9.26
C LEU A 118 5.44 5.57 -8.69
N ILE A 119 5.87 4.35 -8.98
CA ILE A 119 7.20 3.85 -8.60
C ILE A 119 8.30 4.70 -9.23
N GLU A 120 8.19 5.05 -10.52
CA GLU A 120 9.14 5.94 -11.18
C GLU A 120 9.20 7.31 -10.51
N SER A 121 8.03 7.88 -10.17
CA SER A 121 7.91 9.15 -9.46
C SER A 121 8.67 9.11 -8.13
N LEU A 122 8.42 8.07 -7.32
CA LEU A 122 9.08 7.89 -6.02
C LEU A 122 10.60 7.70 -6.17
N ASN A 123 11.07 7.02 -7.22
CA ASN A 123 12.49 6.87 -7.50
C ASN A 123 13.15 8.20 -7.90
N VAL A 124 12.46 9.05 -8.68
CA VAL A 124 12.94 10.39 -9.01
C VAL A 124 13.07 11.25 -7.75
N ILE A 125 12.09 11.17 -6.84
CA ILE A 125 12.15 11.86 -5.55
C ILE A 125 13.35 11.36 -4.74
N LYS A 126 13.49 10.03 -4.60
CA LYS A 126 14.61 9.38 -3.89
C LYS A 126 15.99 9.86 -4.37
N ASN A 127 16.18 10.01 -5.68
CA ASN A 127 17.47 10.41 -6.26
C ASN A 127 17.77 11.92 -6.08
N ASN A 128 16.75 12.75 -5.87
CA ASN A 128 16.88 14.21 -5.80
C ASN A 128 16.83 14.78 -4.37
N ILE A 129 16.90 13.94 -3.34
CA ILE A 129 16.96 14.41 -1.93
C ILE A 129 18.38 14.88 -1.59
N PHE A 130 18.48 16.16 -1.24
CA PHE A 130 19.71 16.81 -0.79
C PHE A 130 19.64 17.12 0.71
N LEU A 131 19.96 16.13 1.52
CA LEU A 131 20.02 16.21 2.99
C LEU A 131 21.30 15.53 3.51
N LYS A 132 21.63 15.78 4.79
CA LYS A 132 22.64 15.00 5.51
C LYS A 132 22.26 13.52 5.50
N GLU A 133 23.24 12.63 5.49
CA GLU A 133 23.00 11.18 5.30
C GLU A 133 21.98 10.61 6.28
N ASN A 134 22.05 10.96 7.56
CA ASN A 134 21.14 10.44 8.58
C ASN A 134 19.68 10.84 8.30
N ALA A 135 19.40 12.13 8.08
CA ALA A 135 18.04 12.61 7.80
C ALA A 135 17.55 12.15 6.42
N LYS A 136 18.46 12.00 5.45
CA LYS A 136 18.15 11.43 4.14
C LYS A 136 17.70 9.97 4.29
N GLN A 137 18.41 9.17 5.09
CA GLN A 137 18.11 7.75 5.29
C GLN A 137 16.71 7.52 5.85
N GLU A 138 16.24 8.38 6.76
CA GLU A 138 14.86 8.34 7.27
C GLU A 138 13.85 8.43 6.12
N ILE A 139 13.96 9.42 5.24
CA ILE A 139 13.04 9.57 4.10
C ILE A 139 13.14 8.38 3.15
N LEU A 140 14.36 7.93 2.89
CA LEU A 140 14.60 6.80 1.98
C LEU A 140 13.95 5.52 2.47
N GLU A 141 13.96 5.25 3.78
CA GLU A 141 13.31 4.06 4.35
C GLU A 141 11.81 4.03 4.02
N TYR A 142 11.11 5.16 4.19
CA TYR A 142 9.67 5.23 3.90
C TYR A 142 9.37 5.18 2.41
N ILE A 143 10.20 5.80 1.57
CA ILE A 143 10.06 5.71 0.11
C ILE A 143 10.28 4.26 -0.36
N ASP A 144 11.33 3.60 0.12
CA ASP A 144 11.66 2.23 -0.27
C ASP A 144 10.57 1.26 0.19
N TYR A 145 10.04 1.46 1.39
CA TYR A 145 8.89 0.72 1.90
C TYR A 145 7.65 0.91 1.01
N ALA A 146 7.32 2.16 0.62
CA ALA A 146 6.20 2.44 -0.27
C ALA A 146 6.36 1.72 -1.62
N ILE A 147 7.55 1.80 -2.23
CA ILE A 147 7.86 1.15 -3.50
C ILE A 147 7.71 -0.37 -3.38
N GLN A 148 8.27 -0.98 -2.34
CA GLN A 148 8.17 -2.42 -2.13
C GLN A 148 6.70 -2.87 -2.02
N LYS A 149 5.90 -2.15 -1.24
CA LYS A 149 4.48 -2.45 -1.06
C LYS A 149 3.67 -2.31 -2.35
N ILE A 150 3.97 -1.33 -3.19
CA ILE A 150 3.33 -1.19 -4.51
C ILE A 150 3.68 -2.41 -5.38
N ILE A 151 4.96 -2.81 -5.43
CA ILE A 151 5.42 -3.97 -6.21
C ILE A 151 4.79 -5.27 -5.75
N GLU A 152 4.72 -5.50 -4.43
CA GLU A 152 4.09 -6.70 -3.85
C GLU A 152 2.62 -6.80 -4.27
N LYS A 153 1.88 -5.68 -4.19
CA LYS A 153 0.46 -5.65 -4.53
C LYS A 153 0.20 -5.77 -6.03
N ASP A 154 1.04 -5.18 -6.87
CA ASP A 154 0.94 -5.34 -8.33
C ASP A 154 1.16 -6.80 -8.74
N LYS A 155 2.11 -7.50 -8.11
CA LYS A 155 2.30 -8.95 -8.31
C LYS A 155 1.09 -9.77 -7.86
N SER A 156 0.50 -9.46 -6.71
CA SER A 156 -0.70 -10.15 -6.21
C SER A 156 -1.89 -9.99 -7.16
N LYS A 157 -2.10 -8.79 -7.70
CA LYS A 157 -3.15 -8.52 -8.69
C LYS A 157 -2.96 -9.32 -9.97
N ASN A 158 -1.74 -9.35 -10.51
CA ASN A 158 -1.44 -10.15 -11.70
C ASN A 158 -1.67 -11.67 -11.47
N LEU A 159 -1.41 -12.19 -10.27
CA LEU A 159 -1.69 -13.59 -9.93
C LEU A 159 -3.19 -13.90 -9.83
N GLU A 160 -4.00 -12.96 -9.32
CA GLU A 160 -5.46 -13.08 -9.28
C GLU A 160 -6.05 -13.01 -10.70
N ASP A 161 -5.61 -12.04 -11.50
CA ASP A 161 -6.03 -11.89 -12.90
C ASP A 161 -5.65 -13.11 -13.74
N GLU A 162 -4.45 -13.70 -13.55
CA GLU A 162 -4.07 -14.94 -14.23
C GLU A 162 -4.94 -16.13 -13.81
N ASN A 163 -5.30 -16.24 -12.53
CA ASN A 163 -6.15 -17.33 -12.01
C ASN A 163 -7.60 -17.22 -12.53
N ASP A 164 -8.08 -15.99 -12.74
CA ASP A 164 -9.41 -15.73 -13.32
C ASP A 164 -9.43 -15.85 -14.86
N GLN A 165 -8.28 -15.65 -15.52
CA GLN A 165 -8.11 -15.88 -16.96
C GLN A 165 -8.00 -17.36 -17.33
N VAL A 166 -7.67 -18.25 -16.38
CA VAL A 166 -7.72 -19.69 -16.62
C VAL A 166 -9.18 -20.13 -16.76
N PRO A 167 -9.59 -20.71 -17.90
CA PRO A 167 -10.96 -21.19 -18.06
C PRO A 167 -11.30 -22.17 -16.95
N PHE A 168 -12.49 -22.03 -16.35
CA PHE A 168 -12.95 -22.85 -15.23
C PHE A 168 -12.72 -24.38 -15.42
N TRP A 169 -12.85 -24.87 -16.65
CA TRP A 169 -12.58 -26.28 -16.99
C TRP A 169 -11.14 -26.72 -16.75
N LYS A 170 -10.15 -25.86 -16.97
CA LYS A 170 -8.73 -26.17 -16.74
C LYS A 170 -8.42 -26.26 -15.25
N LYS A 171 -9.08 -25.44 -14.43
CA LYS A 171 -9.05 -25.49 -12.97
C LYS A 171 -9.64 -26.80 -12.43
N ILE A 172 -10.73 -27.29 -13.02
CA ILE A 172 -11.31 -28.62 -12.68
C ILE A 172 -10.31 -29.74 -12.99
N ILE A 173 -9.60 -29.68 -14.12
CA ILE A 173 -8.62 -30.70 -14.49
C ILE A 173 -7.46 -30.73 -13.49
N GLU A 174 -6.93 -29.57 -13.08
CA GLU A 174 -5.85 -29.48 -12.08
C GLU A 174 -6.27 -30.05 -10.72
N ILE A 175 -7.47 -29.70 -10.25
CA ILE A 175 -8.04 -30.32 -9.05
C ILE A 175 -8.14 -31.84 -9.23
N GLY A 176 -8.59 -32.29 -10.40
CA GLY A 176 -8.71 -33.71 -10.70
C GLY A 176 -7.38 -34.48 -10.73
N THR A 177 -6.26 -33.82 -11.05
CA THR A 177 -4.92 -34.41 -10.97
C THR A 177 -4.36 -34.47 -9.54
N THR A 178 -4.91 -33.67 -8.63
CA THR A 178 -4.51 -33.64 -7.20
C THR A 178 -5.22 -34.75 -6.40
N VAL A 179 -6.40 -35.18 -6.86
CA VAL A 179 -7.19 -36.25 -6.26
C VAL A 179 -6.63 -37.63 -6.65
N SER A 180 -6.33 -38.46 -5.65
CA SER A 180 -5.79 -39.80 -5.88
C SER A 180 -6.81 -40.73 -6.58
N GLN A 181 -6.32 -41.67 -7.39
CA GLN A 181 -7.16 -42.65 -8.10
C GLN A 181 -8.11 -43.42 -7.15
N ALA A 182 -7.69 -43.66 -5.90
CA ALA A 182 -8.48 -44.35 -4.90
C ALA A 182 -9.73 -43.56 -4.43
N GLU A 183 -9.72 -42.23 -4.55
CA GLU A 183 -10.89 -41.39 -4.26
C GLU A 183 -11.82 -41.30 -5.47
N TRP A 184 -11.27 -41.36 -6.69
CA TRP A 184 -12.05 -41.47 -7.92
C TRP A 184 -12.88 -42.75 -7.99
N GLU A 185 -12.36 -43.86 -7.45
CA GLU A 185 -13.07 -45.16 -7.41
C GLU A 185 -14.26 -45.18 -6.45
N LYS A 186 -14.33 -44.24 -5.50
CA LYS A 186 -15.48 -44.10 -4.59
C LYS A 186 -16.67 -43.40 -5.24
N LEU A 187 -16.48 -42.75 -6.38
CA LEU A 187 -17.56 -42.05 -7.06
C LEU A 187 -18.53 -43.05 -7.70
N PRO A 188 -19.85 -42.83 -7.57
CA PRO A 188 -20.83 -43.69 -8.21
C PRO A 188 -20.70 -43.62 -9.74
N LYS A 189 -20.56 -44.78 -10.39
CA LYS A 189 -20.47 -44.88 -11.85
C LYS A 189 -21.77 -44.47 -12.57
N ASP A 190 -22.89 -44.44 -11.84
CA ASP A 190 -24.22 -44.11 -12.33
C ASP A 190 -24.59 -42.62 -12.14
N PHE A 191 -23.60 -41.73 -11.96
CA PHE A 191 -23.83 -40.32 -11.66
C PHE A 191 -24.79 -39.63 -12.66
N SER A 192 -24.69 -39.94 -13.95
CA SER A 192 -25.59 -39.38 -14.97
C SER A 192 -27.02 -39.91 -14.92
N LYS A 193 -27.24 -41.12 -14.39
CA LYS A 193 -28.58 -41.75 -14.30
C LYS A 193 -29.31 -41.41 -13.01
N ASN A 194 -28.55 -41.18 -11.95
CA ASN A 194 -29.03 -40.98 -10.58
C ASN A 194 -28.60 -39.64 -9.99
N PHE A 195 -28.29 -38.65 -10.83
CA PHE A 195 -27.89 -37.31 -10.40
C PHE A 195 -28.87 -36.70 -9.38
N GLU A 196 -30.17 -36.81 -9.65
CA GLU A 196 -31.24 -36.33 -8.76
C GLU A 196 -31.25 -37.06 -7.41
N HIS A 197 -30.97 -38.37 -7.40
CA HIS A 197 -30.87 -39.16 -6.18
C HIS A 197 -29.68 -38.70 -5.32
N TYR A 198 -28.55 -38.38 -5.92
CA TYR A 198 -27.35 -37.93 -5.19
C TYR A 198 -27.46 -36.48 -4.70
N LEU A 199 -28.16 -35.60 -5.42
CA LEU A 199 -28.36 -34.22 -5.00
C LEU A 199 -29.51 -34.03 -4.01
N TYR A 200 -30.60 -34.78 -4.20
CA TYR A 200 -31.86 -34.53 -3.50
C TYR A 200 -32.35 -35.71 -2.66
N GLY A 201 -31.61 -36.84 -2.62
CA GLY A 201 -31.89 -37.98 -1.75
C GLY A 201 -33.13 -38.80 -2.14
N VAL A 202 -33.74 -38.52 -3.30
CA VAL A 202 -34.96 -39.20 -3.74
C VAL A 202 -34.60 -40.55 -4.34
N ALA A 203 -35.01 -41.65 -3.71
CA ALA A 203 -34.82 -42.99 -4.26
C ALA A 203 -35.56 -43.11 -5.60
N LYS A 204 -34.86 -43.58 -6.64
CA LYS A 204 -35.52 -43.95 -7.89
C LYS A 204 -36.07 -45.36 -7.69
N ASP A 205 -37.38 -45.47 -7.57
CA ASP A 205 -38.05 -46.76 -7.73
C ASP A 205 -37.74 -47.29 -9.14
N SER A 206 -37.37 -48.57 -9.16
CA SER A 206 -36.86 -49.40 -10.26
C SER A 206 -37.45 -49.16 -11.65
#